data_AF-A0A9R1WV13-F1
#
_entry.id   AF-A0A9R1WV13-F1
#
_cell.length_a   1.000
_cell.length_b   1.000
_cell.length_c   1.000
_cell.angle_alpha   90.00
_cell.angle_beta   90.00
_cell.angle_gamma   90.00
#
_symmetry.space_group_name_H-M   'P 1'
#
loop_
_entity.id
_entity.type
_entity.pdbx_description
1 polymer ?
#
loop_
_entity_poly.entity_id
_entity_poly.type
_entity_poly.pdbx_seq_one_letter_code
_entity_poly.pdbx_strand_id
1 'polypeptide(L)'
;MEGLNIASQEACEKSLFHDIRLPKSDSNLSQPFYTDDALFIGDWSQNNLKKLSKNTLVLPRGLRFKVDFYKSKVFRIGVSERKLACNARILSCDVGSFPFNYLGVLVGANMNLIKNWKLTV
;
A
#
# COMPACT_ATOMS: atom_id res chain seq x y z
N MET A 1 -11.53 -7.42 -4.84
CA MET A 1 -12.01 -8.04 -3.57
C MET A 1 -12.73 -6.95 -2.76
N GLU A 2 -14.06 -6.97 -2.71
CA GLU A 2 -14.82 -5.85 -2.10
C GLU A 2 -14.59 -5.70 -0.60
N GLY A 3 -14.45 -6.83 0.11
CA GLY A 3 -14.19 -6.82 1.54
C GLY A 3 -12.99 -5.94 1.90
N LEU A 4 -11.80 -6.26 1.38
CA LEU A 4 -10.57 -5.56 1.75
C LEU A 4 -10.63 -4.05 1.47
N ASN A 5 -11.34 -3.66 0.40
CA ASN A 5 -11.63 -2.27 0.10
C ASN A 5 -12.48 -1.61 1.19
N ILE A 6 -13.57 -2.25 1.61
CA ILE A 6 -14.43 -1.74 2.68
C ILE A 6 -13.66 -1.65 4.00
N ALA A 7 -12.83 -2.64 4.36
CA ALA A 7 -12.04 -2.53 5.58
C ALA A 7 -11.00 -1.41 5.52
N SER A 8 -10.38 -1.19 4.36
CA SER A 8 -9.45 -0.08 4.18
C SER A 8 -10.16 1.27 4.34
N GLN A 9 -11.36 1.41 3.79
CA GLN A 9 -12.22 2.58 3.99
C GLN A 9 -12.57 2.77 5.47
N GLU A 10 -13.00 1.72 6.17
CA GLU A 10 -13.25 1.79 7.61
C GLU A 10 -12.00 2.15 8.42
N ALA A 11 -10.82 1.66 8.03
CA ALA A 11 -9.56 2.01 8.67
C ALA A 11 -9.21 3.50 8.45
N CYS A 12 -9.58 4.06 7.30
CA CYS A 12 -9.48 5.49 7.04
C CYS A 12 -10.47 6.30 7.89
N GLU A 13 -11.74 5.90 7.94
CA GLU A 13 -12.77 6.54 8.76
C GLU A 13 -12.41 6.52 10.26
N LYS A 14 -11.89 5.41 10.75
CA LYS A 14 -11.44 5.24 12.14
C LYS A 14 -10.08 5.90 12.43
N SER A 15 -9.50 6.65 11.48
CA SER A 15 -8.19 7.30 11.60
C SER A 15 -7.05 6.32 11.96
N LEU A 16 -7.22 5.04 11.60
CA LEU A 16 -6.24 3.97 11.78
C LEU A 16 -5.23 3.98 10.65
N PHE A 17 -5.64 4.41 9.46
CA PHE A 17 -4.78 4.60 8.30
C PHE A 17 -5.11 5.94 7.63
N HIS A 18 -4.08 6.68 7.21
CA HIS A 18 -4.24 7.90 6.43
C HIS A 18 -3.86 7.60 4.99
N ASP A 19 -4.87 7.51 4.14
CA ASP A 19 -4.70 7.35 2.71
C ASP A 19 -4.31 8.68 2.04
N ILE A 20 -3.75 8.60 0.83
CA ILE A 20 -3.41 9.78 0.04
C ILE A 20 -4.70 10.43 -0.46
N ARG A 21 -4.91 11.68 -0.05
CA ARG A 21 -5.95 12.54 -0.61
C ARG A 21 -5.45 13.13 -1.91
N LEU A 22 -6.17 12.86 -3.00
CA LEU A 22 -5.88 13.48 -4.29
C LEU A 22 -6.32 14.95 -4.24
N PRO A 23 -5.49 15.90 -4.70
CA PRO A 23 -5.76 17.34 -4.55
C PRO A 23 -6.98 17.86 -5.32
N LYS A 24 -7.66 17.03 -6.12
CA LYS A 24 -8.79 17.42 -6.99
C LYS A 24 -10.03 16.54 -6.83
N SER A 25 -10.04 15.62 -5.87
CA SER A 25 -11.21 14.78 -5.58
C SER A 25 -11.36 14.63 -4.08
N ASP A 26 -12.57 14.86 -3.57
CA ASP A 26 -12.90 14.64 -2.15
C ASP A 26 -12.89 13.14 -1.77
N SER A 27 -12.66 12.26 -2.75
CA SER A 27 -12.48 10.82 -2.55
C SER A 27 -11.03 10.45 -2.26
N ASN A 28 -10.88 9.56 -1.27
CA ASN A 28 -9.63 8.85 -1.00
C ASN A 28 -9.25 7.95 -2.19
N LEU A 29 -7.96 7.65 -2.34
CA LEU A 29 -7.47 6.82 -3.43
C LEU A 29 -7.91 5.37 -3.23
N SER A 30 -8.74 4.85 -4.14
CA SER A 30 -9.10 3.43 -4.13
C SER A 30 -7.84 2.54 -4.22
N GLN A 31 -7.55 1.79 -3.16
CA GLN A 31 -6.40 0.89 -3.10
C GLN A 31 -6.61 -0.29 -4.06
N PRO A 32 -5.63 -0.62 -4.93
CA PRO A 32 -5.78 -1.72 -5.85
C PRO A 32 -5.55 -3.05 -5.11
N PHE A 33 -6.60 -3.84 -4.98
CA PHE A 33 -6.58 -5.17 -4.36
C PHE A 33 -6.96 -6.24 -5.37
N TYR A 34 -6.09 -7.22 -5.58
CA TYR A 34 -6.33 -8.34 -6.49
C TYR A 34 -5.89 -9.66 -5.87
N THR A 35 -6.85 -10.57 -5.67
CA THR A 35 -6.62 -11.89 -5.06
C THR A 35 -5.73 -11.78 -3.82
N ASP A 36 -4.51 -12.33 -3.83
CA ASP A 36 -3.62 -12.32 -2.67
C ASP A 36 -2.70 -11.09 -2.60
N ASP A 37 -2.70 -10.25 -3.63
CA ASP A 37 -1.85 -9.06 -3.74
C ASP A 37 -2.62 -7.79 -3.32
N ALA A 38 -2.05 -7.08 -2.36
CA ALA A 38 -2.60 -5.85 -1.83
C ALA A 38 -1.57 -4.73 -1.83
N LEU A 39 -1.92 -3.59 -2.45
CA LEU A 39 -1.09 -2.39 -2.44
C LEU A 39 -1.71 -1.32 -1.53
N PHE A 40 -1.05 -1.05 -0.41
CA PHE A 40 -1.40 0.07 0.47
C PHE A 40 -0.66 1.32 0.05
N ILE A 41 -1.42 2.37 -0.26
CA ILE A 41 -0.91 3.70 -0.60
C ILE A 41 -1.39 4.64 0.49
N GLY A 42 -0.51 5.49 1.02
CA GLY A 42 -0.87 6.37 2.14
C GLY A 42 0.25 7.30 2.56
N ASP A 43 -0.06 8.14 3.55
CA ASP A 43 0.87 9.14 4.05
C ASP A 43 2.10 8.53 4.72
N TRP A 44 3.26 9.14 4.43
CA TRP A 44 4.57 8.74 4.92
C TRP A 44 4.83 9.22 6.36
N SER A 45 3.96 8.85 7.30
CA SER A 45 4.14 9.15 8.73
C SER A 45 4.41 7.88 9.53
N GLN A 46 5.36 7.94 10.48
CA GLN A 46 5.67 6.79 11.33
C GLN A 46 4.46 6.33 12.16
N ASN A 47 3.57 7.25 12.53
CA ASN A 47 2.35 6.92 13.25
C ASN A 47 1.40 6.08 12.37
N ASN A 48 1.26 6.47 11.10
CA ASN A 48 0.45 5.71 10.13
C ASN A 48 1.01 4.30 9.92
N LEU A 49 2.33 4.16 9.77
CA LEU A 49 2.98 2.85 9.61
C LEU A 49 2.90 1.97 10.86
N LYS A 50 3.05 2.56 12.06
CA LYS A 50 2.88 1.82 13.32
C LYS A 50 1.45 1.32 13.51
N LYS A 51 0.46 2.10 13.08
CA LYS A 51 -0.94 1.68 13.11
C LYS A 51 -1.19 0.58 12.07
N LEU A 52 -0.67 0.72 10.86
CA LEU A 52 -0.80 -0.28 9.81
C LEU A 52 -0.15 -1.63 10.18
N SER A 53 1.05 -1.61 10.77
CA SER A 53 1.76 -2.84 11.20
C SER A 53 1.07 -3.58 12.34
N LYS A 54 0.43 -2.86 13.25
CA LYS A 54 -0.23 -3.45 14.43
C LYS A 54 -1.66 -3.87 14.17
N ASN A 55 -2.34 -3.19 13.24
CA ASN A 55 -3.75 -3.41 13.03
C ASN A 55 -3.95 -4.51 11.98
N THR A 56 -4.48 -5.64 12.42
CA THR A 56 -5.23 -6.55 11.56
C THR A 56 -6.37 -5.75 10.94
N LEU A 57 -6.45 -5.70 9.62
CA LEU A 57 -7.51 -5.01 8.93
C LEU A 57 -8.80 -5.81 9.15
N VAL A 58 -9.73 -5.25 9.93
CA VAL A 58 -10.99 -5.92 10.28
C VAL A 58 -12.05 -5.51 9.27
N LEU A 59 -12.65 -6.52 8.65
CA LEU A 59 -13.72 -6.39 7.68
C LEU A 59 -15.07 -6.24 8.39
N PRO A 60 -16.01 -5.46 7.83
CA PRO A 60 -17.40 -5.58 8.24
C PRO A 60 -17.84 -7.02 7.99
N ARG A 61 -18.45 -7.64 9.01
CA ARG A 61 -18.71 -9.09 9.19
C ARG A 61 -17.65 -9.88 9.97
N GLY A 62 -16.66 -9.22 10.57
CA GLY A 62 -15.76 -9.85 11.54
C GLY A 62 -14.63 -10.68 10.92
N LEU A 63 -14.49 -10.66 9.59
CA LEU A 63 -13.32 -11.24 8.94
C LEU A 63 -12.07 -10.42 9.33
N ARG A 64 -11.00 -11.10 9.69
CA ARG A 64 -9.74 -10.48 10.10
C ARG A 64 -8.70 -10.74 9.03
N PHE A 65 -8.28 -9.70 8.32
CA PHE A 65 -7.20 -9.80 7.36
C PHE A 65 -5.88 -9.41 8.02
N LYS A 66 -5.00 -10.39 8.20
CA LYS A 66 -3.65 -10.17 8.70
C LYS A 66 -2.72 -9.99 7.52
N VAL A 67 -2.25 -8.77 7.31
CA VAL A 67 -1.22 -8.49 6.31
C VAL A 67 0.07 -9.17 6.76
N ASP A 68 0.64 -10.01 5.89
CA ASP A 68 1.94 -10.62 6.13
C ASP A 68 3.04 -9.64 5.71
N PHE A 69 3.47 -8.80 6.65
CA PHE A 69 4.51 -7.80 6.39
C PHE A 69 5.87 -8.42 6.06
N TYR A 70 6.13 -9.67 6.46
CA TYR A 70 7.38 -10.37 6.15
C TYR A 70 7.49 -10.68 4.66
N LYS A 71 6.37 -10.93 3.98
CA LYS A 71 6.31 -11.09 2.51
C LYS A 71 6.08 -9.78 1.77
N SER A 72 5.77 -8.71 2.49
CA SER A 72 5.47 -7.40 1.91
C SER A 72 6.74 -6.59 1.68
N LYS A 73 6.68 -5.64 0.75
CA LYS A 73 7.76 -4.68 0.50
C LYS A 73 7.25 -3.25 0.66
N VAL A 74 8.09 -2.36 1.19
CA VAL A 74 7.80 -0.92 1.28
C VAL A 74 8.57 -0.14 0.23
N PHE A 75 7.88 0.79 -0.43
CA PHE A 75 8.42 1.61 -1.50
C PHE A 75 8.33 3.09 -1.12
N ARG A 76 9.33 3.90 -1.52
CA ARG A 76 9.35 5.35 -1.26
C ARG A 76 9.09 6.18 -2.50
N ILE A 77 8.32 7.26 -2.37
CA ILE A 77 8.20 8.31 -3.39
C ILE A 77 8.62 9.63 -2.73
N GLY A 78 9.70 10.26 -3.21
CA GLY A 78 10.15 11.56 -2.69
C GLY A 78 10.75 11.57 -1.27
N VAL A 79 11.09 10.40 -0.70
CA VAL A 79 11.69 10.28 0.65
C VAL A 79 13.18 9.94 0.57
N SER A 80 13.97 10.22 1.60
CA SER A 80 15.36 9.76 1.71
C SER A 80 15.48 8.28 2.08
N GLU A 81 16.57 7.62 1.68
CA GLU A 81 16.81 6.20 1.94
C GLU A 81 16.90 5.86 3.43
N ARG A 82 17.49 6.76 4.23
CA ARG A 82 17.58 6.60 5.69
C ARG A 82 16.19 6.49 6.33
N LYS A 83 15.22 7.30 5.88
CA LYS A 83 13.83 7.26 6.36
C LYS A 83 13.11 6.00 5.88
N LEU A 84 13.39 5.53 4.66
CA LEU A 84 12.87 4.26 4.13
C LEU A 84 13.32 3.06 4.96
N ALA A 85 14.62 2.93 5.22
CA ALA A 85 15.14 1.83 6.02
C ALA A 85 14.59 1.81 7.45
N CYS A 86 14.43 3.00 8.07
CA CYS A 86 13.82 3.11 9.40
C CYS A 86 12.36 2.63 9.40
N ASN A 87 11.59 3.03 8.40
CA ASN A 87 10.18 2.68 8.27
C ASN A 87 9.94 1.22 7.91
N ALA A 88 10.81 0.64 7.06
CA ALA A 88 10.81 -0.79 6.75
C ALA A 88 10.97 -1.63 8.03
N ARG A 89 11.88 -1.23 8.92
CA ARG A 89 12.06 -1.87 10.24
C ARG A 89 10.82 -1.74 11.13
N ILE A 90 10.13 -0.61 11.11
CA ILE A 90 8.88 -0.42 11.88
C ILE A 90 7.80 -1.39 11.41
N LEU A 91 7.67 -1.59 10.10
CA LEU A 91 6.70 -2.51 9.51
C LEU A 91 7.15 -3.97 9.57
N SER A 92 8.44 -4.23 9.87
CA SER A 92 9.07 -5.55 9.71
C SER A 92 8.95 -6.10 8.28
N CYS A 93 9.12 -5.22 7.29
CA CYS A 93 9.06 -5.56 5.87
C CYS A 93 10.36 -5.20 5.14
N ASP A 94 10.55 -5.78 3.96
CA ASP A 94 11.72 -5.49 3.14
C ASP A 94 11.59 -4.17 2.37
N VAL A 95 12.73 -3.57 2.06
CA VAL A 95 12.80 -2.37 1.22
C VAL A 95 12.66 -2.78 -0.25
N GLY A 96 11.63 -2.26 -0.91
CA GLY A 96 11.44 -2.39 -2.34
C GLY A 96 12.14 -1.29 -3.14
N SER A 97 12.45 -1.59 -4.40
CA SER A 97 13.01 -0.66 -5.38
C SER A 97 12.07 -0.49 -6.58
N PHE A 98 12.05 0.70 -7.17
CA PHE A 98 11.38 0.93 -8.44
C PHE A 98 12.30 0.62 -9.62
N PRO A 99 11.77 0.15 -10.76
CA PRO A 99 10.38 -0.31 -10.95
C PRO A 99 10.15 -1.69 -10.31
N PHE A 100 8.89 -2.01 -9.99
CA PHE A 100 8.50 -3.33 -9.47
C PHE A 100 7.33 -3.92 -10.27
N ASN A 101 7.23 -5.25 -10.31
CA ASN A 101 6.12 -5.94 -10.98
C ASN A 101 4.94 -6.08 -10.01
N TYR A 102 3.76 -5.63 -10.44
CA TYR A 102 2.49 -5.84 -9.77
C TYR A 102 1.48 -6.38 -10.79
N LEU A 103 1.03 -7.63 -10.60
CA LEU A 103 0.06 -8.29 -11.49
C LEU A 103 0.48 -8.30 -12.97
N GLY A 104 1.78 -8.43 -13.24
CA GLY A 104 2.34 -8.40 -14.58
C GLY A 104 2.65 -6.99 -15.10
N VAL A 105 2.38 -5.92 -14.36
CA VAL A 105 2.64 -4.53 -14.80
C VAL A 105 3.84 -3.95 -14.04
N LEU A 106 4.76 -3.30 -14.77
CA LEU A 106 5.91 -2.63 -14.17
C LEU A 106 5.54 -1.26 -13.60
N VAL A 107 5.25 -1.23 -12.30
CA VAL A 107 4.93 -0.01 -11.54
C VAL A 107 6.20 0.82 -11.31
N GLY A 108 6.12 2.12 -11.60
CA GLY A 108 7.22 3.08 -11.47
C GLY A 108 8.24 3.05 -12.61
N ALA A 109 8.02 2.23 -13.64
CA ALA A 109 8.71 2.39 -14.91
C ALA A 109 8.19 3.64 -15.65
N ASN A 110 8.83 4.03 -16.75
CA ASN A 110 8.34 5.15 -17.56
C ASN A 110 6.98 4.78 -18.19
N MET A 111 5.89 5.19 -17.55
CA MET A 111 4.51 4.91 -17.99
C MET A 111 4.12 5.67 -19.27
N ASN A 112 5.00 6.52 -19.83
CA ASN A 112 4.78 7.09 -21.16
C ASN A 112 5.16 6.10 -22.29
N LEU A 113 5.83 4.98 -21.98
CA LEU A 113 6.24 3.99 -22.97
C LEU A 113 5.29 2.79 -22.96
N ILE A 114 4.63 2.51 -24.09
CA ILE A 114 3.69 1.38 -24.28
C ILE A 114 4.32 0.04 -23.86
N LYS A 115 5.63 -0.14 -24.07
CA LYS A 115 6.34 -1.38 -23.68
C LYS A 115 6.23 -1.70 -22.19
N ASN A 116 6.07 -0.69 -21.32
CA ASN A 116 5.97 -0.86 -19.87
C ASN A 116 4.52 -1.16 -19.41
N TRP A 117 3.54 -1.03 -20.31
CA TRP A 117 2.14 -1.44 -20.10
C TRP A 117 1.85 -2.85 -20.59
N LYS A 118 2.80 -3.49 -21.28
CA LYS A 118 2.65 -4.89 -21.67
C LYS A 118 2.86 -5.76 -20.43
N LEU A 119 2.00 -6.76 -20.29
CA LEU A 119 2.12 -7.72 -19.20
C LEU A 119 3.46 -8.46 -19.30
N THR A 120 4.27 -8.32 -18.25
CA THR A 120 5.42 -9.16 -17.96
C THR A 120 4.92 -10.48 -17.36
N VAL A 121 4.39 -11.35 -18.23
CA VAL A 121 4.14 -12.77 -17.95
C VAL A 121 5.34 -13.57 -18.44
#